data_AF-A0A7Y3HYM3-F1
#
_entry.id   AF-A0A7Y3HYM3-F1
#
_cell.length_a   1.000
_cell.length_b   1.000
_cell.length_c   1.000
_cell.angle_alpha   90.00
_cell.angle_beta   90.00
_cell.angle_gamma   90.00
#
_symmetry.space_group_name_H-M   'P 1'
#
loop_
_entity.id
_entity.type
_entity.pdbx_description
1 polymer ?
#
loop_
_entity_poly.entity_id
_entity_poly.type
_entity_poly.pdbx_seq_one_letter_code
_entity_poly.pdbx_strand_id
1 'polypeptide(L)' 'MDNPLLQAYDAAPFSKIKTEHFLPAVKELIKQTQAEIDRIVNNSDSPSFSNTVAALENTGDRLGRA' A
#
# COMPACT_ATOMS: atom_id res chain seq x y z
N MET A 1 1.14 4.71 18.16
CA MET A 1 0.54 5.60 17.15
C MET A 1 -0.48 4.79 16.40
N ASP A 2 -1.75 4.97 16.72
CA ASP A 2 -2.83 4.13 16.21
C ASP A 2 -3.53 4.91 15.08
N ASN A 3 -3.03 4.76 13.84
CA ASN A 3 -3.60 5.45 12.69
C ASN A 3 -4.64 4.55 12.01
N PRO A 4 -5.94 4.93 12.01
CA PRO A 4 -7.00 4.10 11.46
C PRO A 4 -6.86 3.83 9.96
N LEU A 5 -6.16 4.70 9.21
CA LEU A 5 -5.90 4.51 7.78
C LEU A 5 -4.84 3.44 7.49
N LEU A 6 -4.03 3.06 8.49
CA LEU A 6 -3.00 2.03 8.36
C LEU A 6 -3.47 0.64 8.79
N GLN A 7 -4.64 0.55 9.44
CA GLN A 7 -5.21 -0.71 9.91
C GLN A 7 -6.05 -1.39 8.82
N ALA A 8 -6.25 -2.70 8.94
CA ALA A 8 -7.19 -3.43 8.11
C ALA A 8 -8.63 -3.09 8.54
N TYR A 9 -9.50 -2.87 7.56
CA TYR A 9 -10.91 -2.61 7.77
C TYR A 9 -11.72 -3.16 6.58
N ASP A 10 -12.90 -3.70 6.86
CA ASP A 10 -13.85 -4.10 5.81
C ASP A 10 -14.63 -2.89 5.27
N ALA A 11 -14.97 -1.96 6.17
CA ALA A 11 -15.57 -0.67 5.85
C ALA A 11 -14.74 0.45 6.47
N ALA A 12 -14.52 1.53 5.72
CA ALA A 12 -13.68 2.63 6.16
C ALA A 12 -14.20 3.22 7.49
N PRO A 13 -13.36 3.30 8.55
CA PRO A 13 -13.77 3.76 9.86
C PRO A 13 -13.85 5.29 9.92
N PHE A 14 -14.73 5.90 9.12
CA PHE A 14 -14.87 7.37 8.97
C PHE A 14 -15.04 8.10 10.30
N SER A 15 -15.71 7.50 11.28
CA SER A 15 -15.89 8.07 12.63
C SER A 15 -14.58 8.23 13.43
N LYS A 16 -13.52 7.50 13.07
CA LYS A 16 -12.21 7.53 13.73
C LYS A 16 -11.17 8.33 12.94
N ILE A 17 -11.41 8.59 11.66
CA ILE A 17 -10.48 9.30 10.78
C ILE A 17 -10.55 10.80 11.07
N LYS A 18 -9.38 11.42 11.20
CA LYS A 18 -9.19 12.86 11.41
C LYS A 18 -8.18 13.39 10.40
N THR A 19 -8.21 14.69 10.13
CA THR A 19 -7.28 15.35 9.19
C THR A 19 -5.80 15.05 9.50
N GLU A 20 -5.44 14.98 10.78
CA GLU A 20 -4.08 14.68 11.25
C GLU A 20 -3.59 13.27 10.90
N HIS A 21 -4.49 12.34 10.56
CA HIS A 21 -4.14 10.97 10.19
C HIS A 21 -3.68 10.83 8.73
N PHE A 22 -4.11 11.73 7.84
CA PHE A 22 -3.87 11.60 6.39
C PHE A 22 -2.40 11.70 6.01
N LEU A 23 -1.74 12.82 6.33
CA LEU A 23 -0.35 13.04 5.95
C LEU A 23 0.61 11.92 6.44
N PRO A 24 0.57 11.48 7.71
CA PRO A 24 1.42 10.38 8.15
C PRO A 24 1.04 9.03 7.52
N ALA A 25 -0.26 8.74 7.34
CA ALA A 25 -0.70 7.50 6.70
C ALA A 25 -0.26 7.43 5.24
N VAL A 26 -0.53 8.48 4.45
CA VAL A 26 -0.19 8.55 3.03
C VAL A 26 1.32 8.41 2.82
N LYS A 27 2.16 9.07 3.64
CA LYS A 27 3.62 8.91 3.58
C LYS A 27 4.07 7.47 3.85
N GLU A 28 3.49 6.83 4.85
CA GLU A 28 3.81 5.44 5.19
C GLU A 28 3.32 4.48 4.09
N LEU A 29 2.14 4.71 3.52
CA LEU A 29 1.60 3.92 2.42
C LEU A 29 2.44 4.07 1.15
N ILE A 30 2.91 5.28 0.80
CA ILE A 30 3.85 5.49 -0.31
C ILE A 30 5.13 4.68 -0.09
N LYS A 31 5.69 4.71 1.13
CA LYS A 31 6.89 3.93 1.47
C LYS A 31 6.66 2.43 1.34
N GLN A 32 5.48 1.95 1.74
CA GLN A 32 5.11 0.53 1.60
C GLN A 32 4.96 0.13 0.13
N THR A 33 4.28 0.95 -0.69
CA THR A 33 4.17 0.73 -2.13
C THR A 33 5.53 0.70 -2.82
N GLN A 34 6.46 1.59 -2.45
CA GLN A 34 7.83 1.56 -2.96
C GLN A 34 8.52 0.23 -2.63
N ALA A 35 8.38 -0.25 -1.39
CA ALA A 35 8.95 -1.54 -1.00
C ALA A 35 8.30 -2.74 -1.72
N GLU A 36 7.02 -2.66 -2.08
CA GLU A 36 6.35 -3.65 -2.93
C GLU A 36 6.96 -3.68 -4.34
N ILE A 37 7.16 -2.51 -4.95
CA ILE A 37 7.80 -2.38 -6.27
C ILE A 37 9.25 -2.88 -6.21
N ASP A 38 10.01 -2.53 -5.17
CA ASP A 38 11.39 -2.99 -5.01
C ASP A 38 11.49 -4.52 -4.96
N ARG A 39 10.50 -5.21 -4.38
CA ARG A 39 10.46 -6.69 -4.40
C ARG A 39 10.24 -7.26 -5.79
N ILE A 40 9.45 -6.57 -6.62
CA ILE A 40 9.23 -6.96 -8.02
C ILE A 40 10.51 -6.75 -8.82
N VAL A 41 11.15 -5.59 -8.67
CA VAL A 41 12.39 -5.22 -9.38
C VAL A 41 13.55 -6.14 -9.00
N ASN A 42 13.66 -6.51 -7.72
CA ASN A 42 14.74 -7.36 -7.22
C ASN A 42 14.40 -8.86 -7.28
N ASN A 43 13.33 -9.27 -7.97
CA ASN A 43 13.02 -10.68 -8.17
C ASN A 43 14.07 -11.31 -9.11
N SER A 44 14.78 -12.34 -8.63
CA SER A 44 15.82 -13.04 -9.38
C SER A 44 15.29 -14.08 -10.38
N ASP A 45 14.01 -14.42 -10.32
CA ASP A 45 13.39 -15.37 -11.23
C ASP A 45 13.28 -14.79 -12.65
N SER A 46 13.12 -15.66 -13.65
CA SER A 46 12.86 -15.19 -15.01
C SER A 46 11.56 -14.37 -15.05
N PRO A 47 11.55 -13.18 -15.70
CA PRO A 47 10.36 -12.36 -15.80
C PRO A 47 9.18 -13.12 -16.43
N SER A 48 8.03 -13.04 -15.78
CA SER A 48 6.78 -13.64 -16.20
C SER A 48 5.63 -12.66 -16.00
N PHE A 49 4.50 -12.92 -16.65
CA PHE A 49 3.30 -12.10 -16.44
C PHE A 49 2.93 -12.01 -14.95
N SER A 50 3.03 -13.12 -14.21
CA SER A 50 2.65 -13.17 -12.80
C SER A 50 3.57 -12.36 -11.90
N ASN A 51 4.89 -12.44 -12.10
CA ASN A 51 5.87 -11.79 -11.22
C ASN A 51 6.19 -10.34 -11.63
N THR A 52 5.72 -9.89 -12.80
CA THR A 52 5.96 -8.53 -13.30
C THR A 52 4.65 -7.77 -13.43
N VAL A 53 3.81 -8.11 -14.41
CA VAL A 53 2.60 -7.32 -14.73
C VAL A 53 1.53 -7.48 -13.66
N ALA A 54 1.14 -8.73 -13.35
CA ALA A 54 0.14 -8.98 -12.33
C ALA A 54 0.62 -8.52 -10.94
N ALA A 55 1.90 -8.68 -10.63
CA ALA A 55 2.46 -8.19 -9.38
C ALA A 55 2.38 -6.65 -9.29
N LEU A 56 2.74 -5.93 -10.37
CA LEU A 56 2.64 -4.46 -10.44
C LEU A 56 1.20 -3.96 -10.30
N GLU A 57 0.24 -4.60 -10.98
CA GLU A 57 -1.19 -4.26 -10.89
C GLU A 57 -1.74 -4.36 -9.45
N ASN A 58 -1.20 -5.26 -8.63
CA ASN A 58 -1.61 -5.42 -7.22
C ASN A 58 -0.84 -4.50 -6.24
N THR A 59 0.13 -3.71 -6.72
CA THR A 59 0.88 -2.81 -5.83
C THR A 59 0.10 -1.54 -5.53
N GLY A 60 0.27 -1.00 -4.32
CA GLY A 60 -0.33 0.28 -3.97
C GLY A 60 -1.85 0.25 -3.72
N ASP A 61 -2.48 -0.92 -3.71
CA ASP A 61 -3.90 -1.10 -3.35
C ASP A 61 -4.26 -0.40 -2.04
N ARG A 62 -3.39 -0.48 -1.04
CA ARG A 62 -3.60 0.17 0.26
C ARG A 62 -3.49 1.69 0.19
N LEU A 63 -2.62 2.21 -0.67
CA LEU A 63 -2.50 3.66 -0.91
C LEU A 63 -3.74 4.19 -1.64
N GLY A 64 -4.28 3.43 -2.60
CA GLY A 64 -5.50 3.81 -3.32
C GLY A 64 -6.77 3.79 -2.48
N ARG A 65 -6.77 3.10 -1.33
CA ARG A 65 -7.91 3.05 -0.38
C ARG A 65 -7.89 4.14 0.70
N ALA A 66 -6.77 4.85 0.87
CA ALA A 66 -6.58 5.86 1.92
C ALA A 66 -7.02 7.27 1.48
#